data_AF-A0AAV8VRT7-F1
#
_entry.id   AF-A0AAV8VRT7-F1
#
_cell.length_a   1.000
_cell.length_b   1.000
_cell.length_c   1.000
_cell.angle_alpha   90.00
_cell.angle_beta   90.00
_cell.angle_gamma   90.00
#
_symmetry.space_group_name_H-M   'P 1'
#
loop_
_entity.id
_entity.type
_entity.pdbx_description
1 polymer ?
#
loop_
_entity_poly.entity_id
_entity_poly.type
_entity_poly.pdbx_seq_one_letter_code
_entity_poly.pdbx_strand_id
1 'polypeptide(L)'
;MYMPAKPHKWGYKLFVLSGVSGFSYNFEIYTGQENSENDRLHYEKDLGACANVVVRLLRNVPVNKNHHVYFDNYYTTIPLLVQLAKRGILALGTVRRNRLPKCPFPSDKEMSKANRGEMQEFVTQMDGVPITAAAWKDNKVVSLLSSYCGILPKQTIERYDKIKKRKASFDCPNVVKDYNRHMGGVDLLDSLIGRRVSSERNEKKTLGLADFRAEIGEILCMTGIRHNKQRGRKSDLEKYLEHKRRKNRTSVPPREVREDQTSHWPLWNEKKTKIKGLNHLFITTRGRVGPVLRSVIAGCVKSVFKEAGIAFPPGSIRAAVASSRFDNQVPLDKILQKGNWQGKTNFFKHYYKEIQKDTSQGDTQTTKERTELAYKPVWLVALKRVSPKIVPVDYL
;
A
#
# COMPACT_ATOMS: atom_id res chain seq x y z
N MET A 1 -5.43 -14.50 3.53
CA MET A 1 -4.14 -15.17 3.81
C MET A 1 -3.99 -15.43 5.30
N TYR A 2 -3.35 -16.54 5.68
CA TYR A 2 -3.01 -16.87 7.08
C TYR A 2 -1.66 -16.23 7.48
N MET A 3 -1.61 -15.54 8.62
CA MET A 3 -0.45 -14.83 9.17
C MET A 3 -0.31 -15.15 10.66
N PRO A 4 0.45 -16.20 11.04
CA PRO A 4 0.44 -16.74 12.41
C PRO A 4 0.96 -15.76 13.47
N ALA A 5 1.88 -14.87 13.09
CA ALA A 5 2.50 -13.89 13.99
C ALA A 5 1.67 -12.60 14.18
N LYS A 6 0.56 -12.42 13.44
CA LYS A 6 -0.30 -11.23 13.53
C LYS A 6 -1.43 -11.45 14.54
N PRO A 7 -1.92 -10.38 15.22
CA PRO A 7 -3.03 -10.49 16.16
C PRO A 7 -4.29 -11.10 15.54
N HIS A 8 -4.58 -10.72 14.29
CA HIS A 8 -5.59 -11.33 13.44
C HIS A 8 -4.89 -12.27 12.45
N LYS A 9 -5.06 -13.58 12.66
CA LYS A 9 -4.33 -14.59 11.88
C LYS A 9 -4.86 -14.75 10.47
N TRP A 10 -6.09 -14.35 10.18
CA TRP A 10 -6.68 -14.41 8.84
C TRP A 10 -7.04 -13.00 8.39
N GLY A 11 -6.65 -12.66 7.17
CA GLY A 11 -7.01 -11.37 6.59
C GLY A 11 -6.38 -11.11 5.23
N TYR A 12 -6.61 -9.90 4.73
CA TYR A 12 -5.92 -9.37 3.56
C TYR A 12 -4.56 -8.81 3.97
N LYS A 13 -3.57 -8.96 3.10
CA LYS A 13 -2.24 -8.35 3.28
C LYS A 13 -2.11 -7.21 2.28
N LEU A 14 -1.61 -6.08 2.76
CA LEU A 14 -1.32 -4.91 1.95
C LEU A 14 0.17 -4.60 2.08
N PHE A 15 0.74 -4.19 0.96
CA PHE A 15 2.02 -3.50 0.88
C PHE A 15 1.74 -2.00 0.93
N VAL A 16 2.41 -1.26 1.79
CA VAL A 16 2.12 0.16 2.03
C VAL A 16 3.40 0.96 2.03
N LEU A 17 3.40 2.07 1.28
CA LEU A 17 4.39 3.12 1.36
C LEU A 17 3.81 4.25 2.23
N SER A 18 4.45 4.51 3.36
CA SER A 18 4.00 5.52 4.31
C SER A 18 5.13 6.45 4.74
N GLY A 19 4.78 7.71 5.00
CA GLY A 19 5.67 8.67 5.63
C GLY A 19 5.73 8.48 7.15
N VAL A 20 6.70 9.15 7.78
CA VAL A 20 6.85 9.13 9.25
C VAL A 20 5.64 9.67 10.02
N SER A 21 4.77 10.44 9.36
CA SER A 21 3.50 10.93 9.92
C SER A 21 2.41 9.85 9.97
N GLY A 22 2.63 8.68 9.37
CA GLY A 22 1.61 7.66 9.14
C GLY A 22 0.74 7.92 7.91
N PHE A 23 1.03 8.96 7.12
CA PHE A 23 0.34 9.19 5.85
C PHE A 23 0.70 8.10 4.84
N SER A 24 -0.28 7.48 4.18
CA SER A 24 -0.02 6.51 3.11
C SER A 24 0.09 7.21 1.77
N TYR A 25 1.26 7.15 1.14
CA TYR A 25 1.48 7.68 -0.21
C TYR A 25 1.03 6.71 -1.30
N ASN A 26 1.20 5.41 -1.05
CA ASN A 26 0.85 4.38 -2.02
C ASN A 26 0.59 3.06 -1.30
N PHE A 27 -0.21 2.17 -1.90
CA PHE A 27 -0.41 0.81 -1.40
C PHE A 27 -0.76 -0.15 -2.53
N GLU A 28 -0.45 -1.43 -2.31
CA GLU A 28 -0.76 -2.54 -3.23
C GLU A 28 -1.32 -3.70 -2.41
N ILE A 29 -2.27 -4.44 -2.98
CA ILE A 29 -2.87 -5.61 -2.32
C ILE A 29 -2.06 -6.84 -2.69
N TYR A 30 -1.71 -7.65 -1.69
CA TYR A 30 -1.05 -8.93 -1.92
C TYR A 30 -2.01 -9.89 -2.65
N THR A 31 -1.62 -10.34 -3.83
CA THR A 31 -2.36 -11.29 -4.67
C THR A 31 -1.66 -12.65 -4.75
N GLY A 32 -0.41 -12.73 -4.30
CA GLY A 32 0.47 -13.88 -4.52
C GLY A 32 1.11 -13.92 -5.91
N GLN A 33 0.88 -12.90 -6.74
CA GLN A 33 1.43 -12.77 -8.09
C GLN A 33 2.33 -11.54 -8.23
N GLU A 34 3.02 -11.17 -7.15
CA GLU A 34 3.79 -9.92 -7.10
C GLU A 34 4.97 -9.86 -8.10
N ASN A 35 5.35 -11.01 -8.67
CA ASN A 35 6.38 -11.14 -9.70
C ASN A 35 5.84 -11.25 -11.12
N SER A 36 4.56 -10.96 -11.35
CA SER A 36 3.98 -10.93 -12.70
C SER A 36 4.72 -9.93 -13.57
N GLU A 37 4.98 -10.32 -14.82
CA GLU A 37 5.65 -9.44 -15.79
C GLU A 37 4.78 -8.24 -16.17
N ASN A 38 3.46 -8.45 -16.17
CA ASN A 38 2.46 -7.42 -16.47
C ASN A 38 2.49 -6.26 -15.46
N ASP A 39 2.97 -6.50 -14.24
CA ASP A 39 3.07 -5.48 -13.21
C ASP A 39 4.38 -4.68 -13.30
N ARG A 40 5.36 -5.13 -14.11
CA ARG A 40 6.64 -4.45 -14.33
C ARG A 40 6.59 -3.56 -15.56
N LEU A 41 7.26 -2.41 -15.50
CA LEU A 41 7.47 -1.59 -16.69
C LEU A 41 8.58 -2.21 -17.55
N HIS A 42 8.53 -2.02 -18.86
CA HIS A 42 9.47 -2.64 -19.81
C HIS A 42 10.95 -2.32 -19.55
N TYR A 43 11.24 -1.20 -18.87
CA TYR A 43 12.60 -0.79 -18.49
C TYR A 43 12.98 -1.17 -17.04
N GLU A 44 12.06 -1.76 -16.26
CA GLU A 44 12.33 -2.21 -14.89
C GLU A 44 12.94 -3.62 -14.93
N LYS A 45 14.10 -3.77 -14.29
CA LYS A 45 14.72 -5.09 -14.09
C LYS A 45 13.89 -5.92 -13.13
N ASP A 46 13.83 -7.23 -13.35
CA ASP A 46 13.29 -8.15 -12.35
C ASP A 46 14.29 -8.32 -11.20
N LEU A 47 13.91 -7.86 -10.01
CA LEU A 47 14.69 -7.96 -8.78
C LEU A 47 14.11 -9.00 -7.80
N GLY A 48 13.12 -9.77 -8.25
CA GLY A 48 12.33 -10.70 -7.46
C GLY A 48 11.12 -10.05 -6.79
N ALA A 49 10.15 -10.88 -6.42
CA ALA A 49 8.80 -10.47 -6.03
C ALA A 49 8.77 -9.37 -4.95
N CYS A 50 9.60 -9.50 -3.91
CA CYS A 50 9.65 -8.54 -2.80
C CYS A 50 10.20 -7.17 -3.23
N ALA A 51 11.26 -7.16 -4.04
CA ALA A 51 11.90 -5.93 -4.49
C ALA A 51 11.05 -5.23 -5.57
N ASN A 52 10.40 -6.00 -6.44
CA ASN A 52 9.52 -5.47 -7.48
C ASN A 52 8.34 -4.69 -6.88
N VAL A 53 7.71 -5.20 -5.79
CA VAL A 53 6.68 -4.46 -5.04
C VAL A 53 7.20 -3.08 -4.59
N VAL A 54 8.43 -3.01 -4.06
CA VAL A 54 9.01 -1.73 -3.63
C VAL A 54 9.20 -0.77 -4.80
N VAL A 55 9.74 -1.27 -5.92
CA VAL A 55 9.94 -0.47 -7.13
C VAL A 55 8.60 0.10 -7.62
N ARG A 56 7.53 -0.71 -7.64
CA ARG A 56 6.17 -0.29 -8.00
C ARG A 56 5.62 0.79 -7.08
N LEU A 57 5.71 0.57 -5.76
CA LEU A 57 5.22 1.52 -4.76
C LEU A 57 5.92 2.89 -4.88
N LEU A 58 7.21 2.89 -5.24
CA LEU A 58 8.04 4.09 -5.37
C LEU A 58 7.98 4.78 -6.75
N ARG A 59 7.14 4.33 -7.70
CA ARG A 59 7.04 4.95 -9.05
C ARG A 59 6.71 6.44 -9.01
N ASN A 60 5.86 6.84 -8.07
CA ASN A 60 5.41 8.24 -7.93
C ASN A 60 6.31 9.08 -7.01
N VAL A 61 7.38 8.51 -6.44
CA VAL A 61 8.30 9.24 -5.58
C VAL A 61 9.28 10.03 -6.45
N PRO A 62 9.41 11.36 -6.25
CA PRO A 62 10.36 12.16 -7.01
C PRO A 62 11.80 11.67 -6.81
N VAL A 63 12.49 11.45 -7.92
CA VAL A 63 13.89 11.01 -7.97
C VAL A 63 14.85 12.18 -7.74
N ASN A 64 16.06 11.92 -7.21
CA ASN A 64 17.10 12.94 -6.97
C ASN A 64 16.65 14.12 -6.10
N LYS A 65 15.70 13.88 -5.17
CA LYS A 65 15.20 14.89 -4.21
C LYS A 65 15.55 14.56 -2.76
N ASN A 66 16.63 13.80 -2.56
CA ASN A 66 17.10 13.38 -1.23
C ASN A 66 16.02 12.60 -0.44
N HIS A 67 15.23 11.77 -1.14
CA HIS A 67 14.26 10.90 -0.50
C HIS A 67 14.95 9.68 0.09
N HIS A 68 14.55 9.35 1.33
CA HIS A 68 15.07 8.22 2.09
C HIS A 68 13.94 7.21 2.31
N VAL A 69 14.18 5.96 1.91
CA VAL A 69 13.23 4.86 2.06
C VAL A 69 13.77 3.83 3.03
N TYR A 70 12.92 3.41 3.96
CA TYR A 70 13.26 2.49 5.03
C TYR A 70 12.53 1.15 4.86
N PHE A 71 13.25 0.04 4.99
CA PHE A 71 12.72 -1.30 4.74
C PHE A 71 12.77 -2.21 5.96
N ASP A 72 11.72 -3.01 6.11
CA ASP A 72 11.80 -4.24 6.89
C ASP A 72 12.61 -5.32 6.13
N ASN A 73 13.12 -6.30 6.87
CA ASN A 73 13.97 -7.37 6.38
C ASN A 73 13.38 -8.24 5.25
N TYR A 74 12.06 -8.19 5.07
CA TYR A 74 11.39 -8.89 3.99
C TYR A 74 11.71 -8.29 2.61
N TYR A 75 11.99 -6.99 2.53
CA TYR A 75 12.27 -6.30 1.25
C TYR A 75 13.76 -6.09 0.99
N THR A 76 14.57 -5.97 2.05
CA THR A 76 15.98 -5.59 1.93
C THR A 76 16.79 -6.64 1.17
N THR A 77 17.40 -6.20 0.06
CA THR A 77 18.35 -6.96 -0.77
C THR A 77 19.36 -5.99 -1.39
N ILE A 78 20.58 -6.46 -1.67
CA ILE A 78 21.63 -5.61 -2.29
C ILE A 78 21.18 -5.08 -3.67
N PRO A 79 20.62 -5.91 -4.60
CA PRO A 79 20.18 -5.42 -5.90
C PRO A 79 19.12 -4.32 -5.82
N LEU A 80 18.20 -4.39 -4.84
CA LEU A 80 17.21 -3.35 -4.61
C LEU A 80 17.86 -2.03 -4.19
N LEU A 81 18.82 -2.05 -3.25
CA LEU A 81 19.52 -0.85 -2.82
C LEU A 81 20.28 -0.19 -3.97
N VAL A 82 20.99 -1.00 -4.78
CA VAL A 82 21.73 -0.51 -5.97
C VAL A 82 20.76 0.13 -6.97
N GLN A 83 19.63 -0.51 -7.26
CA GLN A 83 18.64 0.01 -8.19
C GLN A 83 18.05 1.35 -7.70
N LEU A 84 17.74 1.46 -6.41
CA LEU A 84 17.18 2.69 -5.84
C LEU A 84 18.21 3.82 -5.81
N ALA A 85 19.45 3.53 -5.44
CA ALA A 85 20.53 4.50 -5.45
C ALA A 85 20.78 5.05 -6.86
N LYS A 86 20.79 4.19 -7.89
CA LYS A 86 20.87 4.62 -9.31
C LYS A 86 19.69 5.49 -9.75
N ARG A 87 18.51 5.32 -9.13
CA ARG A 87 17.34 6.19 -9.31
C ARG A 87 17.40 7.46 -8.44
N GLY A 88 18.45 7.69 -7.66
CA GLY A 88 18.55 8.85 -6.77
C GLY A 88 17.66 8.78 -5.53
N ILE A 89 17.32 7.56 -5.08
CA ILE A 89 16.57 7.29 -3.87
C ILE A 89 17.49 6.58 -2.88
N LEU A 90 17.65 7.16 -1.69
CA LEU A 90 18.49 6.62 -0.65
C LEU A 90 17.72 5.56 0.15
N ALA A 91 18.40 4.48 0.52
CA ALA A 91 17.75 3.28 1.02
C ALA A 91 18.46 2.75 2.27
N LEU A 92 17.67 2.30 3.25
CA LEU A 92 18.17 1.70 4.48
C LEU A 92 17.22 0.62 4.99
N GLY A 93 17.70 -0.56 5.33
CA GLY A 93 16.83 -1.62 5.83
C GLY A 93 17.54 -2.64 6.69
N THR A 94 16.79 -3.30 7.56
CA THR A 94 17.32 -4.49 8.26
C THR A 94 17.53 -5.62 7.25
N VAL A 95 18.58 -6.41 7.40
CA VAL A 95 18.90 -7.50 6.46
C VAL A 95 19.04 -8.82 7.22
N ARG A 96 18.56 -9.90 6.61
CA ARG A 96 18.84 -11.26 7.10
C ARG A 96 20.16 -11.74 6.51
N ARG A 97 21.01 -12.36 7.34
CA ARG A 97 22.34 -12.82 6.90
C ARG A 97 22.30 -13.75 5.68
N ASN A 98 21.25 -14.57 5.57
CA ASN A 98 21.05 -15.51 4.45
C ASN A 98 20.70 -14.83 3.12
N ARG A 99 20.44 -13.52 3.11
CA ARG A 99 20.24 -12.71 1.89
C ARG A 99 21.49 -11.98 1.43
N LEU A 100 22.56 -12.04 2.23
CA LEU A 100 23.85 -11.52 1.85
C LEU A 100 24.65 -12.62 1.16
N PRO A 101 25.47 -12.29 0.14
CA PRO A 101 26.36 -13.25 -0.47
C PRO A 101 27.36 -13.81 0.56
N LYS A 102 28.13 -14.83 0.15
CA LYS A 102 29.30 -15.25 0.92
C LYS A 102 30.29 -14.08 0.95
N CYS A 103 30.34 -13.41 2.09
CA CYS A 103 31.17 -12.24 2.34
C CYS A 103 31.68 -12.30 3.79
N PRO A 104 32.76 -11.58 4.13
CA PRO A 104 33.32 -11.56 5.49
C PRO A 104 32.41 -10.89 6.53
N PHE A 105 31.20 -10.45 6.14
CA PHE A 105 30.21 -9.95 7.08
C PHE A 105 29.87 -11.00 8.13
N PRO A 106 29.93 -10.68 9.43
CA PRO A 106 29.86 -11.67 10.47
C PRO A 106 28.48 -12.33 10.50
N SER A 107 28.47 -13.61 10.83
CA SER A 107 27.23 -14.34 11.05
C SER A 107 26.56 -13.91 12.36
N ASP A 108 25.25 -14.11 12.45
CA ASP A 108 24.51 -13.87 13.69
C ASP A 108 25.10 -14.68 14.86
N LYS A 109 25.68 -15.86 14.59
CA LYS A 109 26.35 -16.69 15.59
C LYS A 109 27.65 -16.07 16.08
N GLU A 110 28.49 -15.57 15.19
CA GLU A 110 29.73 -14.88 15.54
C GLU A 110 29.44 -13.60 16.33
N MET A 111 28.57 -12.73 15.80
CA MET A 111 28.16 -11.50 16.49
C MET A 111 27.37 -11.77 17.77
N SER A 112 26.78 -12.95 17.94
CA SER A 112 26.08 -13.27 19.19
C SER A 112 27.01 -13.38 20.39
N LYS A 113 28.29 -13.72 20.15
CA LYS A 113 29.35 -13.85 21.16
C LYS A 113 30.01 -12.52 21.52
N ALA A 114 29.84 -11.49 20.68
CA ALA A 114 30.34 -10.15 20.90
C ALA A 114 29.71 -9.51 22.15
N ASN A 115 30.43 -8.60 22.80
CA ASN A 115 29.88 -7.82 23.89
C ASN A 115 28.81 -6.85 23.37
N ARG A 116 27.87 -6.50 24.26
CA ARG A 116 26.85 -5.50 23.93
C ARG A 116 27.51 -4.15 23.62
N GLY A 117 27.10 -3.53 22.52
CA GLY A 117 27.70 -2.31 21.98
C GLY A 117 28.73 -2.55 20.88
N GLU A 118 29.27 -3.78 20.75
CA GLU A 118 30.18 -4.09 19.65
C GLU A 118 29.47 -3.98 18.29
N MET A 119 30.24 -3.51 17.31
CA MET A 119 29.77 -3.18 15.98
C MET A 119 30.83 -3.47 14.93
N GLN A 120 30.40 -3.90 13.76
CA GLN A 120 31.26 -4.12 12.60
C GLN A 120 30.62 -3.50 11.36
N GLU A 121 31.45 -2.92 10.50
CA GLU A 121 31.05 -2.29 9.24
C GLU A 121 31.85 -2.86 8.09
N PHE A 122 31.15 -3.08 6.99
CA PHE A 122 31.73 -3.49 5.72
C PHE A 122 31.15 -2.58 4.65
N VAL A 123 32.02 -1.90 3.93
CA VAL A 123 31.64 -1.07 2.79
C VAL A 123 32.10 -1.79 1.53
N THR A 124 31.20 -1.90 0.56
CA THR A 124 31.50 -2.46 -0.76
C THR A 124 30.97 -1.55 -1.85
N GLN A 125 31.51 -1.70 -3.06
CA GLN A 125 31.01 -1.03 -4.26
C GLN A 125 30.31 -2.07 -5.12
N MET A 126 29.02 -1.85 -5.40
CA MET A 126 28.21 -2.74 -6.24
C MET A 126 27.65 -1.92 -7.40
N ASP A 127 28.06 -2.25 -8.63
CA ASP A 127 27.76 -1.48 -9.83
C ASP A 127 28.00 0.05 -9.70
N GLY A 128 29.10 0.44 -9.07
CA GLY A 128 29.45 1.84 -8.83
C GLY A 128 28.64 2.53 -7.73
N VAL A 129 27.83 1.79 -6.97
CA VAL A 129 27.10 2.30 -5.80
C VAL A 129 27.76 1.81 -4.51
N PRO A 130 28.14 2.72 -3.59
CA PRO A 130 28.61 2.33 -2.27
C PRO A 130 27.46 1.76 -1.45
N ILE A 131 27.64 0.53 -0.97
CA ILE A 131 26.71 -0.15 -0.07
C ILE A 131 27.43 -0.47 1.23
N THR A 132 26.83 -0.01 2.33
CA THR A 132 27.31 -0.27 3.68
C THR A 132 26.48 -1.36 4.34
N ALA A 133 27.15 -2.40 4.83
CA ALA A 133 26.60 -3.40 5.70
C ALA A 133 27.11 -3.17 7.13
N ALA A 134 26.21 -3.05 8.09
CA ALA A 134 26.57 -2.84 9.49
C ALA A 134 25.92 -3.91 10.37
N ALA A 135 26.71 -4.50 11.27
CA ALA A 135 26.24 -5.39 12.32
C ALA A 135 26.44 -4.71 13.67
N TRP A 136 25.43 -4.76 14.54
CA TRP A 136 25.49 -4.22 15.89
C TRP A 136 24.89 -5.18 16.91
N LYS A 137 25.59 -5.37 18.02
CA LYS A 137 25.15 -6.24 19.11
C LYS A 137 24.45 -5.42 20.20
N ASP A 138 23.12 -5.49 20.25
CA ASP A 138 22.36 -5.10 21.45
C ASP A 138 22.07 -6.35 22.30
N ASN A 139 20.82 -6.59 22.69
CA ASN A 139 20.39 -7.88 23.24
C ASN A 139 20.48 -8.98 22.17
N LYS A 140 20.19 -8.62 20.92
CA LYS A 140 20.31 -9.46 19.73
C LYS A 140 21.16 -8.72 18.71
N VAL A 141 21.70 -9.48 17.77
CA VAL A 141 22.42 -8.93 16.62
C VAL A 141 21.41 -8.24 15.71
N VAL A 142 21.71 -7.02 15.30
CA VAL A 142 20.98 -6.25 14.32
C VAL A 142 21.90 -6.02 13.12
N SER A 143 21.47 -6.51 11.96
CA SER A 143 22.20 -6.36 10.71
C SER A 143 21.41 -5.42 9.79
N LEU A 144 22.08 -4.42 9.23
CA LEU A 144 21.50 -3.37 8.39
C LEU A 144 22.28 -3.26 7.08
N LEU A 145 21.56 -2.94 6.00
CA LEU A 145 22.13 -2.46 4.76
C LEU A 145 21.70 -1.01 4.53
N SER A 146 22.62 -0.20 4.03
CA SER A 146 22.39 1.21 3.71
C SER A 146 23.13 1.61 2.44
N SER A 147 22.55 2.54 1.67
CA SER A 147 23.20 3.14 0.51
C SER A 147 23.78 4.54 0.79
N TYR A 148 23.72 5.04 2.02
CA TYR A 148 24.14 6.42 2.33
C TYR A 148 24.71 6.67 3.73
N CYS A 149 24.59 5.72 4.67
CA CYS A 149 25.09 5.91 6.03
C CYS A 149 25.65 4.63 6.63
N GLY A 150 26.48 4.80 7.66
CA GLY A 150 27.23 3.72 8.29
C GLY A 150 27.28 3.82 9.81
N ILE A 151 28.36 3.35 10.40
CA ILE A 151 28.56 3.36 11.85
C ILE A 151 28.71 4.77 12.41
N LEU A 152 29.46 5.62 11.73
CA LEU A 152 29.80 6.96 12.22
C LEU A 152 28.74 8.01 11.83
N PRO A 153 28.54 9.06 12.66
CA PRO A 153 29.08 9.22 14.01
C PRO A 153 28.39 8.29 15.02
N LYS A 154 29.17 7.67 15.92
CA LYS A 154 28.62 6.85 17.02
C LYS A 154 27.89 7.73 18.03
N GLN A 155 26.90 7.14 18.69
CA GLN A 155 26.15 7.83 19.73
C GLN A 155 25.95 6.93 20.93
N THR A 156 26.08 7.51 22.12
CA THR A 156 25.88 6.77 23.36
C THR A 156 24.40 6.62 23.65
N ILE A 157 23.96 5.39 23.94
CA ILE A 157 22.61 5.08 24.38
C ILE A 157 22.65 4.45 25.77
N GLU A 158 21.67 4.79 26.60
CA GLU A 158 21.45 4.08 27.86
C GLU A 158 20.52 2.89 27.66
N ARG A 159 20.93 1.75 28.21
CA ARG A 159 20.13 0.53 28.22
C ARG A 159 20.27 -0.17 29.56
N TYR A 160 19.19 -0.81 30.00
CA TYR A 160 19.26 -1.70 31.15
C TYR A 160 20.13 -2.92 30.80
N ASP A 161 21.18 -3.13 31.59
CA ASP A 161 22.06 -4.28 31.51
C ASP A 161 21.62 -5.32 32.55
N LYS A 162 21.21 -6.50 32.07
CA LYS A 162 20.74 -7.59 32.93
C LYS A 162 21.85 -8.19 33.78
N ILE A 163 23.10 -8.13 33.30
CA ILE A 163 24.26 -8.68 34.01
C ILE A 163 24.60 -7.76 35.18
N LYS A 164 24.69 -6.45 34.90
CA LYS A 164 25.03 -5.42 35.91
C LYS A 164 23.84 -4.98 36.76
N LYS A 165 22.62 -5.42 36.42
CA LYS A 165 21.32 -5.02 37.04
C LYS A 165 21.11 -3.50 37.15
N ARG A 166 21.74 -2.73 36.26
CA ARG A 166 21.68 -1.26 36.24
C ARG A 166 21.64 -0.76 34.80
N LYS A 167 21.31 0.52 34.63
CA LYS A 167 21.50 1.18 33.33
C LYS A 167 22.99 1.31 33.06
N ALA A 168 23.40 0.93 31.85
CA ALA A 168 24.74 1.09 31.34
C ALA A 168 24.69 1.80 29.99
N SER A 169 25.75 2.55 29.71
CA SER A 169 25.93 3.27 28.47
C SER A 169 26.64 2.37 27.46
N PHE A 170 26.10 2.33 26.24
CA PHE A 170 26.65 1.57 25.13
C PHE A 170 26.73 2.45 23.89
N ASP A 171 27.72 2.20 23.03
CA ASP A 171 27.78 2.84 21.73
C ASP A 171 26.74 2.24 20.78
N CYS A 172 26.05 3.13 20.08
CA CYS A 172 25.07 2.83 19.05
C CYS A 172 25.52 3.45 17.72
N PRO A 173 25.57 2.68 16.64
CA PRO A 173 25.97 3.21 15.34
C PRO A 173 24.87 4.11 14.73
N ASN A 174 25.28 5.10 13.95
CA ASN A 174 24.38 6.08 13.32
C ASN A 174 23.29 5.40 12.49
N VAL A 175 23.64 4.41 11.67
CA VAL A 175 22.71 3.62 10.83
C VAL A 175 21.57 2.99 11.64
N VAL A 176 21.81 2.51 12.86
CA VAL A 176 20.77 1.94 13.73
C VAL A 176 19.86 3.04 14.25
N LYS A 177 20.42 4.18 14.66
CA LYS A 177 19.63 5.30 15.15
C LYS A 177 18.73 5.85 14.04
N ASP A 178 19.29 6.04 12.85
CA ASP A 178 18.56 6.60 11.73
C ASP A 178 17.42 5.68 11.27
N TYR A 179 17.68 4.36 11.22
CA TYR A 179 16.62 3.37 10.97
C TYR A 179 15.48 3.48 11.97
N ASN A 180 15.80 3.43 13.27
CA ASN A 180 14.80 3.44 14.34
C ASN A 180 13.97 4.73 14.36
N ARG A 181 14.53 5.84 13.89
CA ARG A 181 13.82 7.12 13.81
C ARG A 181 12.72 7.12 12.75
N HIS A 182 12.89 6.38 11.65
CA HIS A 182 12.03 6.52 10.47
C HIS A 182 11.23 5.26 10.10
N MET A 183 11.60 4.06 10.57
CA MET A 183 10.93 2.80 10.20
C MET A 183 9.45 2.70 10.62
N GLY A 184 8.99 3.51 11.59
CA GLY A 184 7.70 3.34 12.26
C GLY A 184 6.47 3.88 11.53
N GLY A 185 6.61 4.49 10.34
CA GLY A 185 5.49 5.14 9.64
C GLY A 185 4.30 4.20 9.36
N VAL A 186 4.58 3.00 8.85
CA VAL A 186 3.54 1.99 8.55
C VAL A 186 2.89 1.46 9.83
N ASP A 187 3.66 1.23 10.89
CA ASP A 187 3.12 0.78 12.19
C ASP A 187 2.25 1.89 12.84
N LEU A 188 2.61 3.16 12.65
CA LEU A 188 1.80 4.28 13.10
C LEU A 188 0.45 4.31 12.36
N LEU A 189 0.45 4.16 11.04
CA LEU A 189 -0.77 4.02 10.25
C LEU A 189 -1.65 2.85 10.73
N ASP A 190 -1.07 1.66 10.90
CA ASP A 190 -1.77 0.48 11.41
C ASP A 190 -2.39 0.74 12.80
N SER A 191 -1.67 1.47 13.67
CA SER A 191 -2.18 1.86 14.99
C SER A 191 -3.36 2.85 14.92
N LEU A 192 -3.38 3.73 13.91
CA LEU A 192 -4.45 4.71 13.72
C LEU A 192 -5.71 4.02 13.20
N ILE A 193 -5.55 3.13 12.21
CA ILE A 193 -6.62 2.27 11.69
C ILE A 193 -7.19 1.42 12.82
N GLY A 194 -6.35 0.71 13.57
CA GLY A 194 -6.80 -0.16 14.65
C GLY A 194 -7.57 0.57 15.75
N ARG A 195 -7.14 1.80 16.11
CA ARG A 195 -7.85 2.63 17.10
C ARG A 195 -9.21 3.08 16.60
N ARG A 196 -9.28 3.55 15.36
CA ARG A 196 -10.53 4.01 14.74
C ARG A 196 -11.57 2.89 14.65
N VAL A 197 -11.17 1.73 14.14
CA VAL A 197 -12.03 0.55 14.05
C VAL A 197 -12.55 0.14 15.43
N SER A 198 -11.70 0.21 16.44
CA SER A 198 -12.07 -0.13 17.82
C SER A 198 -13.01 0.89 18.46
N SER A 199 -12.86 2.18 18.14
CA SER A 199 -13.75 3.23 18.67
C SER A 199 -15.13 3.26 17.98
N GLU A 200 -15.18 2.92 16.69
CA GLU A 200 -16.43 2.91 15.93
C GLU A 200 -17.25 1.63 16.15
N ARG A 201 -16.65 0.58 16.73
CA ARG A 201 -17.31 -0.73 16.89
C ARG A 201 -17.06 -1.32 18.28
N ASN A 202 -18.11 -1.35 19.10
CA ASN A 202 -18.17 -2.16 20.32
C ASN A 202 -18.16 -3.69 20.06
N GLU A 203 -18.05 -4.14 18.81
CA GLU A 203 -17.94 -5.56 18.43
C GLU A 203 -16.83 -5.81 17.39
N LYS A 204 -15.97 -6.79 17.67
CA LYS A 204 -14.88 -7.23 16.77
C LYS A 204 -15.44 -8.10 15.63
N LYS A 205 -15.84 -7.47 14.52
CA LYS A 205 -16.13 -8.17 13.25
C LYS A 205 -15.00 -8.00 12.25
N THR A 206 -14.66 -9.10 11.56
CA THR A 206 -13.80 -9.09 10.37
C THR A 206 -14.44 -8.23 9.28
N LEU A 207 -13.73 -7.19 8.83
CA LEU A 207 -14.15 -6.31 7.74
C LEU A 207 -14.14 -7.06 6.40
N GLY A 208 -15.18 -6.85 5.58
CA GLY A 208 -15.12 -7.18 4.17
C GLY A 208 -14.09 -6.31 3.44
N LEU A 209 -13.57 -6.78 2.29
CA LEU A 209 -12.54 -6.05 1.53
C LEU A 209 -13.00 -4.64 1.11
N ALA A 210 -14.29 -4.49 0.78
CA ALA A 210 -14.88 -3.21 0.42
C ALA A 210 -14.94 -2.24 1.61
N ASP A 211 -15.39 -2.72 2.77
CA ASP A 211 -15.47 -1.91 4.00
C ASP A 211 -14.07 -1.51 4.47
N PHE A 212 -13.09 -2.43 4.40
CA PHE A 212 -11.70 -2.13 4.70
C PHE A 212 -11.11 -1.06 3.78
N ARG A 213 -11.37 -1.13 2.47
CA ARG A 213 -10.94 -0.11 1.50
C ARG A 213 -11.58 1.25 1.78
N ALA A 214 -12.85 1.27 2.19
CA ALA A 214 -13.56 2.50 2.54
C ALA A 214 -12.95 3.17 3.78
N GLU A 215 -12.65 2.40 4.84
CA GLU A 215 -12.02 2.93 6.05
C GLU A 215 -10.61 3.47 5.78
N ILE A 216 -9.79 2.78 4.98
CA ILE A 216 -8.48 3.29 4.55
C ILE A 216 -8.65 4.64 3.83
N GLY A 217 -9.61 4.73 2.91
CA GLY A 217 -9.89 5.97 2.20
C GLY A 217 -10.31 7.11 3.14
N GLU A 218 -11.15 6.81 4.13
CA GLU A 218 -11.64 7.80 5.09
C GLU A 218 -10.54 8.29 6.04
N ILE A 219 -9.70 7.38 6.54
CA ILE A 219 -8.54 7.71 7.38
C ILE A 219 -7.57 8.61 6.61
N LEU A 220 -7.29 8.29 5.35
CA LEU A 220 -6.43 9.10 4.50
C LEU A 220 -7.04 10.49 4.27
N CYS A 221 -8.35 10.61 4.12
CA CYS A 221 -9.02 11.91 4.01
C CYS A 221 -9.02 12.73 5.32
N MET A 222 -8.90 12.06 6.48
CA MET A 222 -8.87 12.72 7.79
C MET A 222 -7.46 13.09 8.27
N THR A 223 -6.41 12.69 7.54
CA THR A 223 -5.03 13.12 7.84
C THR A 223 -4.87 14.62 7.61
N GLY A 224 -4.88 15.39 8.71
CA GLY A 224 -4.86 16.86 8.71
C GLY A 224 -5.70 17.46 9.84
N ILE A 225 -6.70 16.72 10.34
CA ILE A 225 -7.46 17.12 11.53
C ILE A 225 -6.64 16.75 12.77
N ARG A 226 -6.06 17.76 13.43
CA ARG A 226 -5.45 17.58 14.75
C ARG A 226 -6.56 17.18 15.73
N HIS A 227 -6.64 15.89 16.06
CA HIS A 227 -7.35 15.51 17.28
C HIS A 227 -6.62 16.17 18.46
N ASN A 228 -7.34 17.04 19.16
CA ASN A 228 -6.82 17.74 20.32
C ASN A 228 -6.17 16.73 21.27
N LYS A 229 -4.91 16.97 21.65
CA LYS A 229 -4.21 16.16 22.63
C LYS A 229 -4.93 16.33 23.97
N GLN A 230 -5.91 15.49 24.27
CA GLN A 230 -6.13 15.17 25.66
C GLN A 230 -4.89 14.40 26.12
N ARG A 231 -4.18 15.04 27.05
CA ARG A 231 -2.93 14.61 27.66
C ARG A 231 -3.22 13.34 28.49
N GLY A 232 -3.39 12.22 27.81
CA GLY A 232 -3.43 10.88 28.41
C GLY A 232 -2.01 10.38 28.67
N ARG A 233 -1.83 9.69 29.79
CA ARG A 233 -0.57 9.14 30.31
C ARG A 233 0.24 8.45 29.20
N LYS A 234 1.55 8.76 29.11
CA LYS A 234 2.51 8.15 28.18
C LYS A 234 2.32 6.63 28.18
N SER A 235 1.90 6.05 27.07
CA SER A 235 1.85 4.60 26.91
C SER A 235 3.28 4.10 26.82
N ASP A 236 3.74 3.47 27.90
CA ASP A 236 4.98 2.72 27.95
C ASP A 236 4.91 1.60 26.89
N LEU A 237 5.49 1.85 25.72
CA LEU A 237 5.70 0.87 24.65
C LEU A 237 6.36 -0.41 25.22
N GLU A 238 7.19 -0.23 26.26
CA GLU A 238 7.86 -1.27 27.00
C GLU A 238 6.87 -2.21 27.74
N LYS A 239 5.81 -1.66 28.36
CA LYS A 239 4.74 -2.46 29.01
C LYS A 239 3.86 -3.19 28.02
N TYR A 240 3.61 -2.63 26.83
CA TYR A 240 2.89 -3.30 25.75
C TYR A 240 3.69 -4.51 25.20
N LEU A 241 5.01 -4.34 25.05
CA LEU A 241 5.91 -5.43 24.67
C LEU A 241 6.02 -6.52 25.76
N GLU A 242 5.93 -6.13 27.04
CA GLU A 242 5.94 -7.05 28.18
C GLU A 242 4.64 -7.87 28.29
N HIS A 243 3.48 -7.29 27.98
CA HIS A 243 2.21 -8.02 27.85
C HIS A 243 2.23 -9.04 26.71
N LYS A 244 2.94 -8.74 25.61
CA LYS A 244 3.14 -9.69 24.50
C LYS A 244 3.97 -10.92 24.90
N ARG A 245 4.86 -10.79 25.90
CA ARG A 245 5.69 -11.89 26.43
C ARG A 245 4.91 -12.87 27.33
N ARG A 246 3.78 -12.44 27.90
CA ARG A 246 3.02 -13.21 28.92
C ARG A 246 1.83 -14.01 28.39
N LYS A 247 1.62 -14.12 27.07
CA LYS A 247 0.54 -14.99 26.54
C LYS A 247 0.88 -16.46 26.70
N ASN A 248 -0.07 -17.23 27.24
CA ASN A 248 -0.01 -18.69 27.32
C ASN A 248 0.31 -19.30 25.96
N ARG A 249 1.18 -20.32 25.97
CA ARG A 249 1.54 -21.10 24.77
C ARG A 249 0.28 -21.77 24.23
N THR A 250 -0.19 -21.34 23.06
CA THR A 250 -1.12 -22.15 22.25
C THR A 250 -0.43 -23.43 21.81
N SER A 251 -1.19 -24.53 21.69
CA SER A 251 -0.67 -25.83 21.30
C SER A 251 0.16 -25.72 20.03
N VAL A 252 1.35 -26.30 20.09
CA VAL A 252 2.28 -26.32 18.97
C VAL A 252 1.73 -27.35 17.96
N PRO A 253 1.56 -27.00 16.67
CA PRO A 253 1.12 -27.94 15.65
C PRO A 253 2.05 -29.18 15.59
N PRO A 254 1.61 -30.32 15.03
CA PRO A 254 2.42 -31.52 14.87
C PRO A 254 3.76 -31.24 14.18
N ARG A 255 4.78 -32.07 14.48
CA ARG A 255 6.17 -31.86 14.03
C ARG A 255 6.32 -31.83 12.51
N GLU A 256 5.51 -32.61 11.81
CA GLU A 256 5.44 -32.69 10.34
C GLU A 256 5.05 -31.33 9.70
N VAL A 257 4.17 -30.56 10.36
CA VAL A 257 3.78 -29.20 9.91
C VAL A 257 4.88 -28.16 10.20
N ARG A 258 5.80 -28.47 11.12
CA ARG A 258 6.89 -27.57 11.54
C ARG A 258 8.18 -27.76 10.75
N GLU A 259 8.43 -28.97 10.26
CA GLU A 259 9.69 -29.37 9.62
C GLU A 259 9.56 -29.54 8.10
N ASP A 260 8.37 -29.26 7.53
CA ASP A 260 8.22 -29.12 6.08
C ASP A 260 9.14 -27.98 5.59
N GLN A 261 9.99 -28.27 4.59
CA GLN A 261 10.81 -27.25 3.93
C GLN A 261 10.01 -26.48 2.86
N THR A 262 8.68 -26.51 2.94
CA THR A 262 7.73 -26.01 1.93
C THR A 262 6.81 -24.91 2.46
N SER A 263 7.17 -24.28 3.59
CA SER A 263 6.33 -23.33 4.36
C SER A 263 5.92 -22.01 3.66
N HIS A 264 5.98 -21.92 2.33
CA HIS A 264 5.48 -20.80 1.52
C HIS A 264 4.55 -21.20 0.36
N TRP A 265 4.21 -22.48 0.18
CA TRP A 265 3.30 -22.87 -0.91
C TRP A 265 1.92 -23.29 -0.38
N PRO A 266 0.81 -22.74 -0.91
CA PRO A 266 -0.52 -23.23 -0.58
C PRO A 266 -0.73 -24.62 -1.20
N LEU A 267 -1.18 -25.58 -0.39
CA LEU A 267 -1.70 -26.84 -0.89
C LEU A 267 -3.05 -26.57 -1.59
N TRP A 268 -3.11 -26.94 -2.86
CA TRP A 268 -4.33 -26.87 -3.67
C TRP A 268 -5.36 -27.86 -3.10
N ASN A 269 -6.51 -27.37 -2.66
CA ASN A 269 -7.60 -28.22 -2.21
C ASN A 269 -8.61 -28.35 -3.35
N GLU A 270 -8.79 -29.57 -3.89
CA GLU A 270 -9.60 -29.86 -5.07
C GLU A 270 -11.12 -29.75 -4.85
N LYS A 271 -11.59 -29.25 -3.71
CA LYS A 271 -13.02 -28.98 -3.48
C LYS A 271 -13.47 -27.75 -4.27
N LYS A 272 -13.64 -27.96 -5.58
CA LYS A 272 -14.31 -27.08 -6.53
C LYS A 272 -15.78 -26.92 -6.12
N THR A 273 -16.13 -25.87 -5.39
CA THR A 273 -17.43 -25.21 -5.62
C THR A 273 -17.30 -24.47 -6.94
N LYS A 274 -17.73 -25.10 -8.04
CA LYS A 274 -17.86 -24.45 -9.36
C LYS A 274 -18.82 -23.26 -9.25
N ILE A 275 -18.29 -22.06 -9.05
CA ILE A 275 -19.02 -20.83 -9.38
C ILE A 275 -18.94 -20.72 -10.91
N LYS A 276 -20.03 -21.08 -11.61
CA LYS A 276 -20.16 -20.80 -13.05
C LYS A 276 -19.97 -19.29 -13.27
N GLY A 277 -19.10 -18.93 -14.23
CA GLY A 277 -18.50 -17.60 -14.39
C GLY A 277 -19.44 -16.41 -14.24
N LEU A 278 -19.01 -15.44 -13.42
CA LEU A 278 -19.66 -14.14 -13.26
C LEU A 278 -19.17 -13.19 -14.36
N ASN A 279 -19.82 -13.20 -15.52
CA ASN A 279 -19.52 -12.32 -16.67
C ASN A 279 -20.20 -10.94 -16.58
N HIS A 280 -20.30 -10.33 -15.38
CA HIS A 280 -21.05 -9.09 -15.20
C HIS A 280 -20.29 -8.04 -14.39
N LEU A 281 -19.92 -6.92 -15.03
CA LEU A 281 -19.12 -5.85 -14.44
C LEU A 281 -19.58 -5.39 -13.05
N PHE A 282 -20.89 -5.39 -12.77
CA PHE A 282 -21.43 -5.03 -11.46
C PHE A 282 -22.15 -6.21 -10.83
N ILE A 283 -21.70 -6.63 -9.65
CA ILE A 283 -22.30 -7.73 -8.87
C ILE A 283 -22.88 -7.26 -7.53
N THR A 284 -24.00 -7.86 -7.11
CA THR A 284 -24.56 -7.68 -5.77
C THR A 284 -24.00 -8.75 -4.83
N THR A 285 -23.59 -8.32 -3.64
CA THR A 285 -23.12 -9.19 -2.56
C THR A 285 -24.16 -9.38 -1.45
N ARG A 286 -25.33 -8.72 -1.58
CA ARG A 286 -26.47 -8.94 -0.69
C ARG A 286 -27.35 -10.06 -1.24
N GLY A 287 -27.45 -11.16 -0.49
CA GLY A 287 -28.20 -12.35 -0.88
C GLY A 287 -27.36 -13.29 -1.77
N ARG A 288 -28.00 -13.96 -2.74
CA ARG A 288 -27.27 -14.75 -3.75
C ARG A 288 -26.45 -13.83 -4.63
N VAL A 289 -25.16 -14.14 -4.78
CA VAL A 289 -24.23 -13.38 -5.62
C VAL A 289 -24.70 -13.46 -7.08
N GLY A 290 -24.90 -12.30 -7.71
CA GLY A 290 -25.42 -12.18 -9.07
C GLY A 290 -25.27 -10.76 -9.61
N PRO A 291 -25.71 -10.48 -10.85
CA PRO A 291 -25.64 -9.14 -11.43
C PRO A 291 -26.45 -8.11 -10.64
N VAL A 292 -25.92 -6.90 -10.50
CA VAL A 292 -26.64 -5.78 -9.85
C VAL A 292 -27.86 -5.39 -10.68
N LEU A 293 -29.00 -5.16 -10.02
CA LEU A 293 -30.21 -4.65 -10.65
C LEU A 293 -29.99 -3.24 -11.23
N ARG A 294 -30.53 -2.97 -12.42
CA ARG A 294 -30.42 -1.65 -13.09
C ARG A 294 -30.94 -0.49 -12.22
N SER A 295 -31.96 -0.73 -11.39
CA SER A 295 -32.53 0.26 -10.46
C SER A 295 -31.52 0.70 -9.39
N VAL A 296 -30.66 -0.22 -8.93
CA VAL A 296 -29.62 0.08 -7.95
C VAL A 296 -28.54 0.96 -8.58
N ILE A 297 -28.11 0.64 -9.81
CA ILE A 297 -27.15 1.45 -10.56
C ILE A 297 -27.72 2.85 -10.83
N ALA A 298 -28.99 2.95 -11.24
CA ALA A 298 -29.67 4.23 -11.44
C ALA A 298 -29.76 5.05 -10.13
N GLY A 299 -30.01 4.40 -8.99
CA GLY A 299 -29.99 5.03 -7.68
C GLY A 299 -28.63 5.64 -7.33
N CYS A 300 -27.55 4.90 -7.56
CA CYS A 300 -26.18 5.40 -7.35
C CYS A 300 -25.89 6.64 -8.21
N VAL A 301 -26.21 6.60 -9.50
CA VAL A 301 -26.00 7.74 -10.40
C VAL A 301 -26.83 8.96 -9.97
N LYS A 302 -28.08 8.75 -9.54
CA LYS A 302 -28.95 9.83 -9.06
C LYS A 302 -28.35 10.53 -7.84
N SER A 303 -27.77 9.78 -6.91
CA SER A 303 -27.08 10.35 -5.74
C SER A 303 -25.85 11.18 -6.15
N VAL A 304 -25.04 10.69 -7.08
CA VAL A 304 -23.88 11.43 -7.61
C VAL A 304 -24.31 12.74 -8.27
N PHE A 305 -25.37 12.71 -9.06
CA PHE A 305 -25.92 13.91 -9.70
C PHE A 305 -26.43 14.92 -8.67
N LYS A 306 -27.12 14.45 -7.62
CA LYS A 306 -27.58 15.31 -6.52
C LYS A 306 -26.41 15.99 -5.79
N GLU A 307 -25.34 15.25 -5.50
CA GLU A 307 -24.12 15.80 -4.86
C GLU A 307 -23.41 16.82 -5.75
N ALA A 308 -23.44 16.62 -7.07
CA ALA A 308 -22.84 17.53 -8.04
C ALA A 308 -23.73 18.74 -8.39
N GLY A 309 -24.91 18.89 -7.77
CA GLY A 309 -25.87 19.94 -8.11
C GLY A 309 -26.53 19.78 -9.49
N ILE A 310 -26.47 18.59 -10.08
CA ILE A 310 -26.96 18.28 -11.42
C ILE A 310 -28.41 17.78 -11.33
N ALA A 311 -29.36 18.59 -11.80
CA ALA A 311 -30.80 18.29 -11.76
C ALA A 311 -31.29 17.47 -12.97
N PHE A 312 -30.61 16.36 -13.31
CA PHE A 312 -30.98 15.49 -14.44
C PHE A 312 -31.20 14.03 -14.02
N PRO A 313 -31.95 13.22 -14.79
CA PRO A 313 -32.07 11.79 -14.50
C PRO A 313 -30.80 11.01 -14.93
N PRO A 314 -30.49 9.86 -14.29
CA PRO A 314 -29.34 9.01 -14.63
C PRO A 314 -29.20 8.64 -16.13
N GLY A 315 -30.33 8.48 -16.82
CA GLY A 315 -30.35 8.18 -18.27
C GLY A 315 -29.72 9.28 -19.14
N SER A 316 -29.59 10.50 -18.60
CA SER A 316 -29.05 11.66 -19.32
C SER A 316 -27.55 11.55 -19.59
N ILE A 317 -26.81 10.69 -18.87
CA ILE A 317 -25.38 10.45 -19.12
C ILE A 317 -25.14 9.99 -20.56
N ARG A 318 -25.99 9.09 -21.06
CA ARG A 318 -25.83 8.53 -22.40
C ARG A 318 -26.03 9.60 -23.48
N ALA A 319 -26.96 10.52 -23.26
CA ALA A 319 -27.18 11.67 -24.14
C ALA A 319 -26.02 12.67 -24.07
N ALA A 320 -25.54 12.99 -22.86
CA ALA A 320 -24.42 13.91 -22.65
C ALA A 320 -23.12 13.42 -23.32
N VAL A 321 -22.77 12.14 -23.13
CA VAL A 321 -21.58 11.54 -23.74
C VAL A 321 -21.68 11.51 -25.26
N ALA A 322 -22.86 11.22 -25.80
CA ALA A 322 -23.04 11.15 -27.24
C ALA A 322 -23.05 12.54 -27.90
N SER A 323 -23.65 13.53 -27.24
CA SER A 323 -23.62 14.93 -27.68
C SER A 323 -22.19 15.47 -27.68
N SER A 324 -21.43 15.24 -26.59
CA SER A 324 -20.01 15.60 -26.51
C SER A 324 -19.16 14.93 -27.59
N ARG A 325 -19.40 13.65 -27.91
CA ARG A 325 -18.67 12.96 -28.99
C ARG A 325 -18.98 13.53 -30.37
N PHE A 326 -20.24 13.88 -30.60
CA PHE A 326 -20.67 14.50 -31.85
C PHE A 326 -20.03 15.88 -32.01
N ASP A 327 -20.02 16.70 -30.96
CA ASP A 327 -19.39 18.02 -30.97
C ASP A 327 -17.86 17.96 -31.12
N ASN A 328 -17.23 16.87 -30.65
CA ASN A 328 -15.81 16.57 -30.88
C ASN A 328 -15.55 15.87 -32.24
N GLN A 329 -16.47 15.99 -33.20
CA GLN A 329 -16.33 15.51 -34.58
C GLN A 329 -16.09 13.99 -34.71
N VAL A 330 -16.53 13.18 -33.73
CA VAL A 330 -16.50 11.72 -33.87
C VAL A 330 -17.51 11.31 -34.95
N PRO A 331 -17.13 10.48 -35.94
CA PRO A 331 -18.05 10.04 -37.00
C PRO A 331 -19.35 9.44 -36.45
N LEU A 332 -20.48 9.88 -37.00
CA LEU A 332 -21.81 9.54 -36.51
C LEU A 332 -22.05 8.03 -36.46
N ASP A 333 -21.58 7.27 -37.45
CA ASP A 333 -21.75 5.81 -37.49
C ASP A 333 -21.08 5.12 -36.30
N LYS A 334 -19.93 5.64 -35.84
CA LYS A 334 -19.26 5.15 -34.63
C LYS A 334 -20.03 5.49 -33.36
N ILE A 335 -20.74 6.64 -33.33
CA ILE A 335 -21.59 7.03 -32.21
C ILE A 335 -22.83 6.14 -32.15
N LEU A 336 -23.49 5.89 -33.29
CA LEU A 336 -24.65 5.01 -33.40
C LEU A 336 -24.30 3.56 -33.03
N GLN A 337 -23.17 3.05 -33.52
CA GLN A 337 -22.68 1.71 -33.22
C GLN A 337 -22.38 1.55 -31.71
N LYS A 338 -21.63 2.49 -31.10
CA LYS A 338 -21.34 2.46 -29.66
C LYS A 338 -22.58 2.67 -28.80
N GLY A 339 -23.54 3.45 -29.30
CA GLY A 339 -24.82 3.69 -28.66
C GLY A 339 -25.82 2.58 -28.87
N ASN A 340 -25.54 1.56 -29.69
CA ASN A 340 -26.53 0.56 -30.14
C ASN A 340 -27.86 1.20 -30.56
N TRP A 341 -27.78 2.24 -31.39
CA TRP A 341 -28.95 3.00 -31.88
C TRP A 341 -29.23 2.70 -33.34
N GLN A 342 -30.49 2.45 -33.65
CA GLN A 342 -30.95 2.22 -35.01
C GLN A 342 -31.41 3.55 -35.60
N GLY A 343 -30.62 4.08 -36.55
CA GLY A 343 -30.97 5.24 -37.35
C GLY A 343 -30.52 6.60 -36.80
N LYS A 344 -30.01 7.45 -37.71
CA LYS A 344 -29.58 8.83 -37.47
C LYS A 344 -30.69 9.71 -36.85
N THR A 345 -31.94 9.51 -37.26
CA THR A 345 -33.09 10.30 -36.81
C THR A 345 -33.36 10.15 -35.31
N ASN A 346 -33.23 8.94 -34.77
CA ASN A 346 -33.44 8.68 -33.33
C ASN A 346 -32.35 9.30 -32.47
N PHE A 347 -31.11 9.35 -32.97
CA PHE A 347 -30.01 10.02 -32.31
C PHE A 347 -30.30 11.51 -32.11
N PHE A 348 -30.63 12.23 -33.19
CA PHE A 348 -30.90 13.66 -33.09
C PHE A 348 -32.17 14.00 -32.30
N LYS A 349 -33.19 13.12 -32.35
CA LYS A 349 -34.46 13.34 -31.65
C LYS A 349 -34.36 13.13 -30.13
N HIS A 350 -33.62 12.12 -29.68
CA HIS A 350 -33.67 11.66 -28.28
C HIS A 350 -32.35 11.72 -27.51
N TYR A 351 -31.21 11.82 -28.20
CA TYR A 351 -29.90 11.64 -27.58
C TYR A 351 -28.91 12.77 -27.84
N TYR A 352 -29.07 13.52 -28.93
CA TYR A 352 -28.31 14.74 -29.16
C TYR A 352 -28.98 15.92 -28.45
N LYS A 353 -28.16 16.70 -27.73
CA LYS A 353 -28.52 18.00 -27.17
C LYS A 353 -27.38 18.96 -27.49
N GLU A 354 -27.72 20.04 -28.19
CA GLU A 354 -26.76 21.09 -28.54
C GLU A 354 -26.21 21.73 -27.26
N ILE A 355 -24.88 21.77 -27.15
CA ILE A 355 -24.20 22.37 -26.00
C ILE A 355 -24.06 23.86 -26.27
N GLN A 356 -24.88 24.69 -25.60
CA GLN A 356 -24.70 26.13 -25.62
C GLN A 356 -23.35 26.47 -24.97
N LYS A 357 -22.43 27.04 -25.76
CA LYS A 357 -21.17 27.59 -25.25
C LYS A 357 -21.45 29.02 -24.82
N ASP A 358 -21.46 29.29 -23.52
CA ASP A 358 -21.53 30.66 -23.02
C ASP A 358 -20.31 31.45 -23.49
N THR A 359 -20.49 32.24 -24.54
CA THR A 359 -19.54 33.24 -25.02
C THR A 359 -19.71 34.50 -24.17
N SER A 360 -19.20 34.49 -22.94
CA SER A 360 -19.04 35.74 -22.18
C SER A 360 -17.98 35.63 -21.09
N GLN A 361 -17.06 36.60 -21.16
CA GLN A 361 -15.97 36.97 -20.25
C GLN A 361 -14.64 36.22 -20.43
N GLY A 362 -13.72 36.94 -21.07
CA GLY A 362 -12.33 36.55 -21.23
C GLY A 362 -11.53 36.76 -19.94
N ASP A 363 -10.57 35.86 -19.74
CA ASP A 363 -9.30 36.20 -19.13
C ASP A 363 -8.23 35.29 -19.73
N THR A 364 -7.24 35.93 -20.33
CA THR A 364 -6.10 35.34 -21.03
C THR A 364 -5.10 34.78 -20.02
N GLN A 365 -5.27 33.52 -19.63
CA GLN A 365 -4.22 32.55 -19.25
C GLN A 365 -4.90 31.29 -18.70
N THR A 366 -4.33 30.09 -18.94
CA THR A 366 -4.76 28.76 -18.44
C THR A 366 -5.73 27.90 -19.27
N THR A 367 -5.71 27.97 -20.61
CA THR A 367 -6.51 27.03 -21.44
C THR A 367 -5.74 25.82 -22.01
N LYS A 368 -4.44 25.68 -21.73
CA LYS A 368 -3.67 24.45 -22.09
C LYS A 368 -3.51 23.43 -20.95
N GLU A 369 -3.72 23.81 -19.70
CA GLU A 369 -3.58 22.89 -18.54
C GLU A 369 -4.90 22.23 -18.09
N ARG A 370 -6.06 22.70 -18.58
CA ARG A 370 -7.36 22.08 -18.23
C ARG A 370 -7.76 20.90 -19.11
N THR A 371 -7.16 20.74 -20.29
CA THR A 371 -7.49 19.67 -21.24
C THR A 371 -6.75 18.36 -20.98
N GLU A 372 -5.61 18.38 -20.28
CA GLU A 372 -4.88 17.16 -19.90
C GLU A 372 -5.37 16.50 -18.59
N LEU A 373 -6.19 17.20 -17.79
CA LEU A 373 -6.84 16.59 -16.61
C LEU A 373 -8.13 15.81 -16.93
N ALA A 374 -8.61 15.81 -18.18
CA ALA A 374 -9.91 15.24 -18.55
C ALA A 374 -9.89 13.75 -18.95
N TYR A 375 -8.72 13.10 -19.01
CA TYR A 375 -8.59 11.66 -19.33
C TYR A 375 -8.21 10.79 -18.12
N LYS A 376 -8.63 11.18 -16.91
CA LYS A 376 -8.81 10.23 -15.80
C LYS A 376 -10.29 10.22 -15.40
N PRO A 377 -10.90 9.04 -15.24
CA PRO A 377 -12.34 8.91 -15.10
C PRO A 377 -12.82 9.54 -13.79
N VAL A 378 -13.36 10.77 -13.88
CA VAL A 378 -14.06 11.46 -12.77
C VAL A 378 -15.21 10.60 -12.22
N TRP A 379 -15.75 9.69 -13.04
CA TRP A 379 -16.77 8.70 -12.62
C TRP A 379 -16.25 7.64 -11.64
N LEU A 380 -14.94 7.34 -11.60
CA LEU A 380 -14.35 6.39 -10.64
C LEU A 380 -14.14 7.02 -9.25
N VAL A 381 -14.01 8.35 -9.18
CA VAL A 381 -13.91 9.09 -7.91
C VAL A 381 -15.30 9.25 -7.27
N ALA A 382 -16.35 9.43 -8.08
CA ALA A 382 -17.73 9.52 -7.62
C ALA A 382 -18.30 8.16 -7.14
N LEU A 383 -17.97 7.05 -7.81
CA LEU A 383 -18.40 5.70 -7.40
C LEU A 383 -17.76 5.21 -6.09
N LYS A 384 -16.64 5.80 -5.66
CA LYS A 384 -15.98 5.48 -4.38
C LYS A 384 -16.60 6.20 -3.18
N ARG A 385 -17.41 7.25 -3.38
CA ARG A 385 -18.06 8.01 -2.30
C ARG A 385 -19.50 7.60 -2.01
N VAL A 386 -20.17 6.89 -2.93
CA VAL A 386 -21.61 6.61 -2.82
C VAL A 386 -21.88 5.09 -2.79
N SER A 387 -21.83 4.51 -1.58
CA SER A 387 -22.32 3.18 -1.20
C SER A 387 -21.37 1.97 -1.41
N PRO A 388 -20.99 1.21 -0.35
CA PRO A 388 -20.03 0.10 -0.38
C PRO A 388 -20.53 -1.20 -1.08
N LYS A 389 -21.54 -1.12 -1.96
CA LYS A 389 -22.33 -2.29 -2.40
C LYS A 389 -22.21 -2.67 -3.87
N ILE A 390 -21.31 -2.03 -4.63
CA ILE A 390 -21.10 -2.34 -6.04
C ILE A 390 -19.59 -2.49 -6.27
N VAL A 391 -19.16 -3.69 -6.64
CA VAL A 391 -17.75 -4.01 -6.93
C VAL A 391 -17.62 -4.27 -8.44
N PRO A 392 -16.74 -3.55 -9.16
CA PRO A 392 -16.39 -3.86 -10.55
C PRO A 392 -15.69 -5.22 -10.68
N VAL A 393 -16.03 -6.02 -11.69
CA VAL A 393 -15.41 -7.34 -11.94
C VAL A 393 -13.92 -7.28 -12.30
N ASP A 394 -13.39 -6.12 -12.72
CA ASP A 394 -11.96 -5.94 -12.96
C ASP A 394 -11.09 -5.95 -11.67
N TYR A 395 -11.65 -6.38 -10.54
CA TYR A 395 -11.00 -6.50 -9.23
C TYR A 395 -11.31 -7.83 -8.50
N LEU A 396 -11.49 -8.91 -9.26
CA LEU A 396 -11.39 -10.30 -8.78
C LEU A 396 -10.34 -11.04 -9.61
#